data_AF-A0A7Y6UGE0-F1
#
_entry.id   AF-A0A7Y6UGE0-F1
#
_cell.length_a   1.000
_cell.length_b   1.000
_cell.length_c   1.000
_cell.angle_alpha   90.00
_cell.angle_beta   90.00
_cell.angle_gamma   90.00
#
_symmetry.space_group_name_H-M   'P 1'
#
loop_
_entity.id
_entity.type
_entity.pdbx_description
1 polymer ?
#
loop_
_entity_poly.entity_id
_entity_poly.type
_entity_poly.pdbx_seq_one_letter_code
_entity_poly.pdbx_strand_id
1 'polypeptide(L)'
;MADLPPLDSDLVRELATIAETLAQREDHGDVVRRLEWLVDTLILRGQLPASFRRVLAKVGDERSTVRLAMFRDKYKVPSTDIDCAARIPLCGAKCCTMDVTLSAQDVAEGGIPFDIMKPYALPRDPATKKCVCMAEDGACTIYERRPGACRAYDCRNDARVWLDFEARIPAPTGGTLGPRSR
;
A
#
# COMPACT_ATOMS: atom_id res chain seq x y z
N MET A 1 -5.41 -2.45 -18.93
CA MET A 1 -4.93 -1.06 -18.69
C MET A 1 -3.99 -0.74 -19.81
N ALA A 2 -4.26 0.32 -20.59
CA ALA A 2 -3.32 0.77 -21.62
C ALA A 2 -2.00 1.13 -20.92
N ASP A 3 -0.89 0.60 -21.45
CA ASP A 3 0.44 0.91 -20.96
C ASP A 3 0.69 2.39 -21.24
N LEU A 4 0.73 3.20 -20.19
CA LEU A 4 1.00 4.63 -20.34
C LEU A 4 2.45 4.76 -20.83
N PRO A 5 2.72 5.63 -21.82
CA PRO A 5 4.08 5.85 -22.27
C PRO A 5 4.96 6.26 -21.07
N PRO A 6 6.21 5.76 -21.00
CA PRO A 6 7.12 6.15 -19.94
C PRO A 6 7.31 7.67 -19.96
N LEU A 7 7.32 8.27 -18.77
CA LEU A 7 7.61 9.69 -18.63
C LEU A 7 9.04 9.97 -19.10
N ASP A 8 9.21 11.08 -19.79
CA ASP A 8 10.52 11.58 -20.21
C ASP A 8 11.46 11.76 -18.99
N SER A 9 12.73 11.37 -19.12
CA SER A 9 13.69 11.39 -18.01
C SER A 9 13.96 12.81 -17.48
N ASP A 10 13.87 13.82 -18.33
CA ASP A 10 14.04 15.21 -17.93
C ASP A 10 12.85 15.66 -17.12
N LEU A 11 11.64 15.29 -17.55
CA LEU A 11 10.42 15.54 -16.79
C LEU A 11 10.46 14.85 -15.41
N VAL A 12 10.92 13.60 -15.32
CA VAL A 12 11.06 12.88 -14.04
C VAL A 12 12.02 13.62 -13.10
N ARG A 13 13.15 14.10 -13.63
CA ARG A 13 14.16 14.85 -12.86
C ARG A 13 13.64 16.21 -12.40
N GLU A 14 12.91 16.92 -13.25
CA GLU A 14 12.27 18.19 -12.87
C GLU A 14 11.23 17.98 -11.77
N LEU A 15 10.35 16.97 -11.91
CA LEU A 15 9.37 16.63 -10.89
C LEU A 15 10.02 16.27 -9.55
N ALA A 16 11.12 15.51 -9.57
CA ALA A 16 11.87 15.17 -8.36
C ALA A 16 12.45 16.42 -7.67
N THR A 17 13.05 17.33 -8.45
CA THR A 17 13.60 18.59 -7.94
C THR A 17 12.52 19.47 -7.32
N ILE A 18 11.36 19.56 -7.98
CA ILE A 18 10.20 20.28 -7.47
C ILE A 18 9.72 19.65 -6.15
N ALA A 19 9.58 18.32 -6.10
CA ALA A 19 9.13 17.62 -4.90
C ALA A 19 10.06 17.85 -3.70
N GLU A 20 11.38 17.78 -3.90
CA GLU A 20 12.37 18.05 -2.85
C GLU A 20 12.31 19.50 -2.36
N THR A 21 12.18 20.44 -3.30
CA THR A 21 12.06 21.87 -2.97
C THR A 21 10.78 22.16 -2.17
N LEU A 22 9.66 21.51 -2.50
CA LEU A 22 8.39 21.68 -1.79
C LEU A 22 8.44 21.05 -0.40
N ALA A 23 9.13 19.91 -0.22
CA ALA A 23 9.26 19.22 1.07
C ALA A 23 9.98 20.04 2.14
N GLN A 24 10.82 21.00 1.74
CA GLN A 24 11.58 21.86 2.65
C GLN A 24 10.83 23.14 3.06
N ARG A 25 9.63 23.38 2.53
CA ARG A 25 8.87 24.62 2.79
C ARG A 25 7.93 24.47 3.98
N GLU A 26 7.91 25.51 4.82
CA GLU A 26 7.03 25.59 5.99
C GLU A 26 5.59 26.02 5.63
N ASP A 27 5.39 26.74 4.51
CA ASP A 27 4.07 27.21 4.08
C ASP A 27 3.43 26.24 3.08
N HIS A 28 2.42 25.51 3.55
CA HIS A 28 1.66 24.53 2.78
C HIS A 28 0.75 25.17 1.72
N GLY A 29 0.36 26.45 1.85
CA GLY A 29 -0.59 27.11 0.95
C GLY A 29 -0.07 27.34 -0.47
N ASP A 30 1.18 27.80 -0.61
CA ASP A 30 1.84 27.96 -1.92
C ASP A 30 2.05 26.60 -2.61
N VAL A 31 2.34 25.55 -1.83
CA VAL A 31 2.51 24.18 -2.34
C VAL A 31 1.21 23.67 -2.98
N VAL A 32 0.06 23.88 -2.33
CA VAL A 32 -1.24 23.47 -2.87
C VAL A 32 -1.52 24.19 -4.20
N ARG A 33 -1.36 25.51 -4.26
CA ARG A 33 -1.66 26.29 -5.49
C ARG A 33 -0.77 25.90 -6.67
N ARG A 34 0.52 25.61 -6.41
CA ARG A 34 1.43 25.12 -7.46
C ARG A 34 1.07 23.72 -7.94
N LEU A 35 0.66 22.84 -7.02
CA LEU A 35 0.18 21.51 -7.36
C LEU A 35 -1.10 21.59 -8.20
N GLU A 36 -2.04 22.46 -7.84
CA GLU A 36 -3.25 22.74 -8.63
C GLU A 36 -2.90 23.16 -10.05
N TRP A 37 -2.01 24.15 -10.19
CA TRP A 37 -1.57 24.65 -11.50
C TRP A 37 -0.89 23.55 -12.34
N LEU A 38 -0.03 22.73 -11.73
CA LEU A 38 0.64 21.62 -12.41
C LEU A 38 -0.38 20.59 -12.90
N VAL A 39 -1.33 20.17 -12.04
CA VAL A 39 -2.36 19.20 -12.40
C VAL A 39 -3.23 19.72 -13.53
N ASP A 40 -3.68 20.97 -13.47
CA ASP A 40 -4.49 21.55 -14.55
C ASP A 40 -3.70 21.69 -15.86
N THR A 41 -2.42 22.06 -15.80
CA THR A 41 -1.55 22.13 -16.98
C THR A 41 -1.40 20.76 -17.65
N LEU A 42 -1.19 19.71 -16.85
CA LEU A 42 -1.06 18.34 -17.37
C LEU A 42 -2.40 17.82 -17.95
N ILE A 43 -3.54 18.16 -17.35
CA ILE A 43 -4.86 17.84 -17.91
C ILE A 43 -5.08 18.55 -19.25
N LEU A 44 -4.80 19.85 -19.32
CA LEU A 44 -4.95 20.65 -20.54
C LEU A 44 -4.07 20.13 -21.69
N ARG A 45 -2.90 19.59 -21.37
CA ARG A 45 -1.99 18.96 -22.33
C ARG A 45 -2.36 17.51 -22.68
N GLY A 46 -3.45 16.97 -22.14
CA GLY A 46 -3.89 15.59 -22.36
C GLY A 46 -3.00 14.52 -21.69
N GLN A 47 -2.12 14.93 -20.79
CA GLN A 47 -1.17 14.05 -20.08
C GLN A 47 -1.78 13.42 -18.82
N LEU A 48 -2.84 14.02 -18.27
CA LEU A 48 -3.62 13.47 -17.17
C LEU A 48 -5.13 13.48 -17.48
N PRO A 49 -5.89 12.46 -17.07
CA PRO A 49 -7.35 12.49 -17.09
C PRO A 49 -7.91 13.59 -16.18
N ALA A 50 -9.05 14.19 -16.58
CA ALA A 50 -9.73 15.22 -15.77
C ALA A 50 -10.14 14.74 -14.36
N SER A 51 -10.27 13.42 -14.16
CA SER A 51 -10.55 12.82 -12.85
C SER A 51 -9.46 13.10 -11.80
N PHE A 52 -8.25 13.49 -12.20
CA PHE A 52 -7.15 13.80 -11.28
C PHE A 52 -7.39 15.06 -10.44
N ARG A 53 -8.34 15.93 -10.80
CA ARG A 53 -8.74 17.07 -9.94
C ARG A 53 -9.22 16.66 -8.55
N ARG A 54 -9.73 15.42 -8.41
CA ARG A 54 -10.13 14.86 -7.11
C ARG A 54 -8.98 14.78 -6.10
N VAL A 55 -7.73 14.73 -6.57
CA VAL A 55 -6.52 14.70 -5.72
C VAL A 55 -6.35 16.06 -5.04
N LEU A 56 -6.63 17.16 -5.75
CA LEU A 56 -6.51 18.53 -5.23
C LEU A 56 -7.47 18.77 -4.07
N ALA A 57 -8.70 18.25 -4.16
CA ALA A 57 -9.70 18.31 -3.08
C ALA A 57 -9.22 17.66 -1.77
N LYS A 58 -8.33 16.66 -1.84
CA LYS A 58 -7.76 16.00 -0.66
C LYS A 58 -6.58 16.79 -0.06
N VAL A 59 -5.88 17.56 -0.87
CA VAL A 59 -4.73 18.36 -0.45
C VAL A 59 -5.16 19.70 0.14
N GLY A 60 -6.28 20.27 -0.35
CA GLY A 60 -6.84 21.52 0.15
C GLY A 60 -7.68 21.41 1.44
N ASP A 61 -7.86 20.20 1.99
CA ASP A 61 -8.57 20.01 3.26
C ASP A 61 -7.65 20.38 4.44
N GLU A 62 -8.16 21.17 5.39
CA GLU A 62 -7.42 21.64 6.57
C GLU A 62 -6.90 20.50 7.47
N ARG A 63 -7.44 19.27 7.31
CA ARG A 63 -7.04 18.10 8.09
C ARG A 63 -6.83 16.85 7.22
N SER A 64 -5.65 16.74 6.61
CA SER A 64 -5.23 15.50 5.96
C SER A 64 -4.87 14.42 7.00
N THR A 65 -5.73 13.43 7.19
CA THR A 65 -5.38 12.24 8.00
C THR A 65 -4.63 11.23 7.16
N VAL A 66 -3.35 11.04 7.45
CA VAL A 66 -2.48 10.05 6.80
C VAL A 66 -2.28 8.86 7.73
N ARG A 67 -2.60 7.64 7.26
CA ARG A 67 -2.29 6.39 7.96
C ARG A 67 -0.95 5.88 7.45
N LEU A 68 0.11 6.02 8.24
CA LEU A 68 1.46 5.62 7.86
C LEU A 68 2.00 4.59 8.86
N ALA A 69 2.56 3.49 8.36
CA ALA A 69 3.25 2.55 9.22
C ALA A 69 4.63 3.08 9.61
N MET A 70 4.92 3.13 10.90
CA MET A 70 6.16 3.69 11.43
C MET A 70 7.26 2.62 11.51
N PHE A 71 7.87 2.30 10.37
CA PHE A 71 9.08 1.48 10.28
C PHE A 71 10.24 2.35 9.79
N ARG A 72 11.37 2.36 10.52
CA ARG A 72 12.60 3.06 10.08
C ARG A 72 13.30 2.32 8.93
N ASP A 73 13.38 1.00 9.04
CA ASP A 73 13.91 0.11 8.02
C ASP A 73 13.10 -1.20 8.05
N LYS A 74 12.31 -1.44 6.99
CA LYS A 74 11.45 -2.62 6.92
C LYS A 74 12.25 -3.93 6.87
N TYR A 75 13.48 -3.92 6.35
CA TYR A 75 14.30 -5.13 6.25
C TYR A 75 14.95 -5.52 7.57
N LYS A 76 15.01 -4.59 8.53
CA LYS A 76 15.43 -4.87 9.91
C LYS A 76 14.30 -5.35 10.81
N VAL A 77 13.06 -5.35 10.31
CA VAL A 77 11.92 -5.91 11.04
C VAL A 77 12.07 -7.44 11.06
N PRO A 78 12.09 -8.08 12.25
CA PRO A 78 12.12 -9.52 12.34
C PRO A 78 10.95 -10.13 11.57
N SER A 79 11.25 -11.00 10.61
CA SER A 79 10.27 -11.80 9.89
C SER A 79 10.37 -13.23 10.39
N THR A 80 9.31 -13.71 11.02
CA THR A 80 9.20 -15.13 11.36
C THR A 80 9.16 -15.95 10.07
N ASP A 81 9.98 -17.01 10.00
CA ASP A 81 9.91 -17.95 8.89
C ASP A 81 8.71 -18.90 9.10
N ILE A 82 7.67 -18.68 8.31
CA ILE A 82 6.47 -19.51 8.28
C ILE A 82 6.47 -20.17 6.91
N ASP A 83 6.41 -21.49 6.88
CA ASP A 83 6.24 -22.27 5.65
C ASP A 83 4.84 -22.01 5.07
N CYS A 84 4.71 -20.87 4.38
CA CYS A 84 3.46 -20.42 3.80
C CYS A 84 3.02 -21.36 2.68
N ALA A 85 3.98 -21.94 1.93
CA ALA A 85 3.71 -22.82 0.80
C ALA A 85 2.85 -24.03 1.20
N ALA A 86 3.21 -24.70 2.30
CA ALA A 86 2.41 -25.84 2.78
C ALA A 86 1.21 -25.44 3.64
N ARG A 87 1.00 -24.15 3.93
CA ARG A 87 -0.04 -23.64 4.84
C ARG A 87 -1.18 -22.95 4.07
N ILE A 88 -0.88 -22.30 2.95
CA ILE A 88 -1.85 -21.60 2.10
C ILE A 88 -3.02 -22.48 1.66
N PRO A 89 -2.85 -23.76 1.25
CA PRO A 89 -3.97 -24.61 0.89
C PRO A 89 -5.00 -24.81 2.02
N LEU A 90 -4.57 -24.67 3.28
CA LEU A 90 -5.42 -24.82 4.46
C LEU A 90 -5.99 -23.47 4.91
N CYS A 91 -5.13 -22.45 5.05
CA CYS A 91 -5.53 -21.15 5.57
C CYS A 91 -6.15 -20.24 4.51
N GLY A 92 -6.09 -20.59 3.23
CA GLY A 92 -6.65 -19.82 2.11
C GLY A 92 -6.02 -18.45 1.92
N ALA A 93 -4.79 -18.24 2.42
CA ALA A 93 -4.10 -16.95 2.47
C ALA A 93 -4.89 -15.84 3.21
N LYS A 94 -5.53 -16.16 4.34
CA LYS A 94 -6.32 -15.21 5.15
C LYS A 94 -5.55 -13.95 5.58
N CYS A 95 -4.24 -14.00 5.78
CA CYS A 95 -3.46 -12.79 6.08
C CYS A 95 -3.53 -11.75 4.94
N CYS A 96 -3.70 -12.18 3.70
CA CYS A 96 -3.82 -11.32 2.53
C CYS A 96 -5.18 -10.61 2.40
N THR A 97 -6.18 -10.92 3.24
CA THR A 97 -7.48 -10.21 3.25
C THR A 97 -7.49 -9.01 4.20
N MET A 98 -6.47 -8.90 5.06
CA MET A 98 -6.36 -7.89 6.10
C MET A 98 -5.95 -6.53 5.53
N ASP A 99 -6.33 -5.45 6.20
CA ASP A 99 -5.85 -4.12 5.86
C ASP A 99 -4.38 -3.96 6.28
N VAL A 100 -3.52 -3.66 5.30
CA VAL A 100 -2.09 -3.44 5.49
C VAL A 100 -1.78 -1.98 5.25
N THR A 101 -1.23 -1.32 6.27
CA THR A 101 -0.71 0.05 6.16
C THR A 101 0.75 -0.01 5.74
N LEU A 102 1.11 0.73 4.70
CA LEU A 102 2.45 0.82 4.15
C LEU A 102 3.27 1.87 4.91
N SER A 103 4.59 1.67 4.99
CA SER A 103 5.54 2.68 5.44
C SER A 103 5.95 3.62 4.31
N ALA A 104 6.66 4.69 4.63
CA ALA A 104 7.25 5.56 3.61
C ALA A 104 8.24 4.80 2.72
N GLN A 105 9.04 3.91 3.32
CA GLN A 105 10.00 3.07 2.60
C GLN A 105 9.31 2.11 1.61
N ASP A 106 8.16 1.55 1.99
CA ASP A 106 7.39 0.66 1.11
C ASP A 106 6.91 1.34 -0.17
N VAL A 107 6.54 2.62 -0.07
CA VAL A 107 6.13 3.42 -1.23
C VAL A 107 7.36 3.88 -2.02
N ALA A 108 8.44 4.30 -1.34
CA ALA A 108 9.63 4.84 -1.97
C ALA A 108 10.41 3.83 -2.81
N GLU A 109 10.48 2.57 -2.39
CA GLU A 109 11.16 1.51 -3.15
C GLU A 109 10.43 1.12 -4.45
N GLY A 110 9.16 1.50 -4.58
CA GLY A 110 8.33 1.13 -5.71
C GLY A 110 8.04 -0.36 -5.80
N GLY A 111 7.33 -0.78 -6.85
CA GLY A 111 6.98 -2.18 -7.10
C GLY A 111 5.78 -2.71 -6.30
N ILE A 112 5.20 -1.90 -5.41
CA ILE A 112 3.89 -2.17 -4.80
C ILE A 112 2.88 -1.21 -5.44
N PRO A 113 1.78 -1.72 -6.03
CA PRO A 113 0.71 -0.85 -6.50
C PRO A 113 0.15 -0.03 -5.33
N PHE A 114 -0.14 1.26 -5.55
CA PHE A 114 -0.79 2.11 -4.55
C PHE A 114 -1.93 2.90 -5.18
N ASP A 115 -2.90 3.28 -4.35
CA ASP A 115 -3.96 4.21 -4.73
C ASP A 115 -3.53 5.61 -4.28
N ILE A 116 -3.47 6.59 -5.20
CA ILE A 116 -3.13 7.97 -4.87
C ILE A 116 -4.03 8.58 -3.79
N MET A 117 -5.28 8.11 -3.68
CA MET A 117 -6.21 8.55 -2.65
C MET A 117 -5.94 7.87 -1.29
N LYS A 118 -5.19 6.78 -1.27
CA LYS A 118 -4.79 6.03 -0.06
C LYS A 118 -3.34 5.52 -0.23
N PRO A 119 -2.35 6.43 -0.33
CA PRO A 119 -1.02 6.08 -0.82
C PRO A 119 -0.27 5.10 0.10
N TYR A 120 -0.67 5.06 1.37
CA TYR A 120 -0.09 4.20 2.38
C TYR A 120 -1.00 3.02 2.75
N ALA A 121 -1.93 2.64 1.89
CA ALA A 121 -2.73 1.43 2.05
C ALA A 121 -2.38 0.44 0.93
N LEU A 122 -2.07 -0.80 1.28
CA LEU A 122 -1.89 -1.87 0.30
C LEU A 122 -3.23 -2.12 -0.39
N PRO A 123 -3.33 -1.98 -1.73
CA PRO A 123 -4.58 -2.20 -2.44
C PRO A 123 -5.04 -3.65 -2.35
N ARG A 124 -6.35 -3.82 -2.40
CA ARG A 124 -7.01 -5.13 -2.49
C ARG A 124 -7.74 -5.25 -3.81
N ASP A 125 -7.70 -6.45 -4.37
CA ASP A 125 -8.48 -6.81 -5.54
C ASP A 125 -9.99 -6.71 -5.17
N PRO A 126 -10.79 -5.95 -5.94
CA PRO A 126 -12.21 -5.76 -5.63
C PRO A 126 -13.05 -7.04 -5.70
N ALA A 127 -12.67 -8.02 -6.52
CA ALA A 127 -13.39 -9.27 -6.71
C ALA A 127 -13.04 -10.29 -5.61
N THR A 128 -11.75 -10.53 -5.38
CA THR A 128 -11.28 -11.55 -4.42
C THR A 128 -11.17 -11.03 -2.98
N LYS A 129 -11.17 -9.70 -2.79
CA LYS A 129 -10.91 -9.02 -1.49
C LYS A 129 -9.53 -9.32 -0.87
N LYS A 130 -8.62 -9.92 -1.63
CA LYS A 130 -7.24 -10.21 -1.22
C LYS A 130 -6.31 -9.11 -1.72
N CYS A 131 -5.11 -9.01 -1.16
CA CYS A 131 -4.12 -8.04 -1.61
C CYS A 131 -3.77 -8.27 -3.10
N VAL A 132 -3.48 -7.19 -3.81
CA VAL A 132 -3.15 -7.24 -5.26
C VAL A 132 -1.84 -7.95 -5.58
N CYS A 133 -1.01 -8.23 -4.56
CA CYS A 133 0.27 -8.91 -4.71
C CYS A 133 0.17 -10.43 -4.51
N MET A 134 -1.03 -10.99 -4.52
CA MET A 134 -1.25 -12.42 -4.41
C MET A 134 -1.34 -13.06 -5.81
N ALA A 135 -0.60 -14.14 -6.02
CA ALA A 135 -0.70 -14.98 -7.20
C ALA A 135 -1.94 -15.89 -7.17
N GLU A 136 -2.23 -16.55 -8.29
CA GLU A 136 -3.39 -17.44 -8.42
C GLU A 136 -3.35 -18.64 -7.46
N ASP A 137 -2.15 -19.16 -7.18
CA ASP A 137 -1.90 -20.24 -6.21
C ASP A 137 -1.98 -19.77 -4.74
N GLY A 138 -2.20 -18.47 -4.51
CA GLY A 138 -2.25 -17.85 -3.20
C GLY A 138 -0.89 -17.40 -2.66
N ALA A 139 0.21 -17.64 -3.37
CA ALA A 139 1.54 -17.20 -2.96
C ALA A 139 1.70 -15.67 -3.06
N CYS A 140 2.60 -15.11 -2.26
CA CYS A 140 2.92 -13.68 -2.31
C CYS A 140 3.99 -13.42 -3.36
N THR A 141 3.67 -12.65 -4.41
CA THR A 141 4.62 -12.31 -5.49
C THR A 141 5.71 -11.34 -5.07
N ILE A 142 5.57 -10.75 -3.88
CA ILE A 142 6.53 -9.79 -3.31
C ILE A 142 7.11 -10.27 -1.98
N TYR A 143 7.14 -11.59 -1.72
CA TYR A 143 7.50 -12.17 -0.41
C TYR A 143 8.78 -11.55 0.20
N GLU A 144 9.85 -11.46 -0.58
CA GLU A 144 11.16 -10.92 -0.16
C GLU A 144 11.20 -9.41 0.01
N ARG A 145 10.22 -8.68 -0.52
CA ARG A 145 10.11 -7.21 -0.43
C ARG A 145 8.84 -6.75 0.28
N ARG A 146 8.18 -7.69 1.00
CA ARG A 146 6.93 -7.48 1.72
C ARG A 146 6.97 -6.20 2.57
N PRO A 147 5.82 -5.50 2.71
CA PRO A 147 5.72 -4.35 3.60
C PRO A 147 6.20 -4.64 5.00
N GLY A 148 6.71 -3.60 5.69
CA GLY A 148 7.15 -3.75 7.09
C GLY A 148 6.06 -4.36 7.99
N ALA A 149 4.80 -3.97 7.78
CA ALA A 149 3.65 -4.53 8.50
C ALA A 149 3.44 -6.02 8.23
N CYS A 150 3.66 -6.50 7.00
CA CYS A 150 3.56 -7.91 6.65
C CYS A 150 4.73 -8.73 7.22
N ARG A 151 5.92 -8.13 7.36
CA ARG A 151 7.10 -8.77 7.98
C ARG A 151 6.92 -8.94 9.49
N ALA A 152 6.41 -7.90 10.15
CA ALA A 152 6.13 -7.91 11.59
C ALA A 152 4.97 -8.84 11.97
N TYR A 153 4.20 -9.31 10.99
CA TYR A 153 3.00 -10.09 11.24
C TYR A 153 3.30 -11.59 11.33
N ASP A 154 2.91 -12.19 12.45
CA ASP A 154 2.96 -13.64 12.69
C ASP A 154 1.54 -14.19 12.79
N CYS A 155 1.19 -15.12 11.89
CA CYS A 155 -0.15 -15.68 11.83
C CYS A 155 -0.41 -16.80 12.84
N ARG A 156 0.63 -17.40 13.44
CA ARG A 156 0.52 -18.60 14.29
C ARG A 156 -0.43 -18.43 15.46
N ASN A 157 -0.44 -17.22 16.02
CA ASN A 157 -1.26 -16.86 17.18
C ASN A 157 -2.49 -16.02 16.79
N ASP A 158 -2.82 -15.94 15.50
CA ASP A 158 -3.95 -15.15 15.04
C ASP A 158 -5.18 -16.04 14.82
N ALA A 159 -6.14 -15.92 15.73
CA ALA A 159 -7.40 -16.66 15.71
C ALA A 159 -8.19 -16.46 14.41
N ARG A 160 -7.99 -15.33 13.70
CA ARG A 160 -8.65 -15.07 12.41
C ARG A 160 -8.10 -15.96 11.29
N VAL A 161 -6.90 -16.52 11.48
CA VAL A 161 -6.20 -17.40 10.53
C VAL A 161 -6.26 -18.85 10.98
N TRP A 162 -5.95 -19.14 12.25
CA TRP A 162 -5.84 -20.50 12.79
C TRP A 162 -6.64 -20.64 14.09
N LEU A 163 -7.36 -21.75 14.23
CA LEU A 163 -7.85 -22.20 15.54
C LEU A 163 -6.73 -22.92 16.30
N ASP A 164 -5.95 -23.72 15.56
CA ASP A 164 -4.76 -24.40 16.05
C ASP A 164 -3.74 -24.47 14.89
N PHE A 165 -2.62 -23.76 15.05
CA PHE A 165 -1.58 -23.69 14.03
C PHE A 165 -0.81 -25.02 13.90
N GLU A 166 -0.50 -25.67 15.03
CA GLU A 166 0.29 -26.90 15.04
C GLU A 166 -0.52 -28.10 14.53
N ALA A 167 -1.80 -28.19 14.93
CA ALA A 167 -2.72 -29.18 14.40
C ALA A 167 -3.21 -28.87 12.97
N ARG A 168 -2.77 -27.75 12.38
CA ARG A 168 -3.13 -27.28 11.03
C ARG A 168 -4.63 -27.08 10.83
N ILE A 169 -5.33 -26.60 11.87
CA ILE A 169 -6.77 -26.34 11.85
C ILE A 169 -7.01 -24.85 11.56
N PRO A 170 -7.41 -24.49 10.33
CA PRO A 170 -7.64 -23.09 9.98
C PRO A 170 -8.92 -22.56 10.63
N ALA A 171 -8.98 -21.24 10.81
CA ALA A 171 -10.20 -20.56 11.21
C ALA A 171 -11.31 -20.72 10.16
N PRO A 172 -12.59 -20.86 10.56
CA PRO A 172 -13.71 -20.96 9.62
C PRO A 172 -13.74 -19.80 8.61
N THR A 173 -14.16 -20.07 7.38
CA THR A 173 -14.36 -19.02 6.38
C THR A 173 -15.70 -18.32 6.67
N GLY A 174 -15.69 -17.02 6.95
CA GLY A 174 -16.92 -16.23 7.16
C GLY A 174 -17.36 -16.01 8.61
N GLY A 175 -16.57 -16.41 9.62
CA GLY A 175 -16.87 -16.13 11.03
C GLY A 175 -16.39 -14.75 11.48
N THR A 176 -17.29 -13.96 12.08
CA THR A 176 -16.97 -12.75 12.85
C THR A 176 -16.14 -13.12 14.08
N LEU A 177 -14.83 -13.24 13.91
CA LEU A 177 -13.92 -13.25 15.05
C LEU A 177 -13.66 -11.80 15.44
N GLY A 178 -14.02 -11.48 16.69
CA GLY A 178 -13.96 -10.14 17.25
C GLY A 178 -12.56 -9.50 17.17
N PRO A 179 -12.47 -8.17 17.38
CA PRO A 179 -11.20 -7.47 17.31
C PRO A 179 -10.20 -8.03 18.33
N ARG A 180 -8.91 -7.99 17.98
CA ARG A 180 -7.79 -8.35 18.88
C ARG A 180 -7.98 -7.69 20.25
N SER A 181 -7.96 -8.47 21.33
CA SER A 181 -7.59 -7.96 22.65
C SER A 181 -6.16 -7.42 22.53
N ARG A 182 -6.02 -6.13 22.83
CA ARG A 182 -4.81 -5.33 22.66
C ARG A 182 -3.78 -5.69 23.71
#